data_AF-A0A816K0T4-F1
#
_entry.id   AF-A0A816K0T4-F1
#
_cell.length_a   1.000
_cell.length_b   1.000
_cell.length_c   1.000
_cell.angle_alpha   90.00
_cell.angle_beta   90.00
_cell.angle_gamma   90.00
#
_symmetry.space_group_name_H-M   'P 1'
#
loop_
_entity.id
_entity.type
_entity.pdbx_description
1 polymer ?
#
loop_
_entity_poly.entity_id
_entity_poly.type
_entity_poly.pdbx_seq_one_letter_code
_entity_poly.pdbx_strand_id
1 'polypeptide(L)'
;MSVRHNPISFGGLSKMLLVLLRTKEGFEFNIGLCQLSVKTRNISHAKNAIEEAASKGAKLVLLPEIWNSPYANDSFPVYAEDIDAGGDASPSTAMLSEASKRLGVTIVGGSIPERVGDRLYNTCCVFGSDGELTAKHRKVLICCATQEPFNMTTGPLHWELLQRARATDNQLYVATCSPARDSGASYTAWGHSTLVGPFGEVLATTEHEEAIIIAEIDYSILEQRRYLPLNKQRRGDLYQLVDIQRLDSK
;
A
#
# COMPACT_ATOMS: atom_id res chain seq x y z
N MET A 1 -22.36 14.60 -13.41
CA MET A 1 -20.91 14.88 -13.34
C MET A 1 -20.21 13.58 -12.98
N SER A 2 -19.55 12.95 -13.95
CA SER A 2 -18.92 11.62 -13.79
C SER A 2 -17.44 11.79 -13.49
N VAL A 3 -17.01 11.39 -12.30
CA VAL A 3 -15.60 11.34 -11.89
C VAL A 3 -14.99 10.09 -12.53
N ARG A 4 -14.33 10.27 -13.68
CA ARG A 4 -13.51 9.20 -14.27
C ARG A 4 -12.38 8.88 -13.29
N HIS A 5 -12.34 7.63 -12.84
CA HIS A 5 -11.39 7.09 -11.88
C HIS A 5 -9.95 7.31 -12.36
N ASN A 6 -9.10 7.91 -11.50
CA ASN A 6 -7.67 8.03 -11.73
C ASN A 6 -6.98 6.70 -11.39
N PRO A 7 -6.09 6.17 -12.24
CA PRO A 7 -5.45 4.89 -11.97
C PRO A 7 -4.35 5.04 -10.92
N ILE A 8 -4.59 4.50 -9.72
CA ILE A 8 -3.53 4.17 -8.76
C ILE A 8 -2.62 3.14 -9.44
N SER A 9 -1.31 3.43 -9.52
CA SER A 9 -0.34 2.49 -10.09
C SER A 9 0.47 1.82 -8.99
N PHE A 10 0.65 0.50 -9.08
CA PHE A 10 1.44 -0.29 -8.13
C PHE A 10 2.85 -0.54 -8.69
N GLY A 11 3.87 -0.46 -7.84
CA GLY A 11 5.24 -0.89 -8.17
C GLY A 11 5.79 -1.75 -7.03
N GLY A 12 5.76 -3.08 -7.17
CA GLY A 12 6.15 -3.97 -6.08
C GLY A 12 7.67 -4.18 -5.96
N LEU A 13 8.23 -3.91 -4.78
CA LEU A 13 9.40 -4.63 -4.26
C LEU A 13 8.94 -5.43 -3.05
N SER A 14 9.02 -6.75 -3.17
CA SER A 14 8.85 -7.89 -2.24
C SER A 14 8.34 -7.79 -0.78
N LYS A 15 7.92 -6.65 -0.22
CA LYS A 15 7.03 -6.45 0.96
C LYS A 15 6.47 -5.01 1.05
N MET A 16 6.89 -4.11 0.17
CA MET A 16 6.45 -2.73 0.15
C MET A 16 5.20 -2.62 -0.74
N LEU A 17 4.03 -2.46 -0.13
CA LEU A 17 2.88 -1.94 -0.87
C LEU A 17 3.17 -0.47 -1.19
N LEU A 18 3.86 -0.27 -2.31
CA LEU A 18 4.17 1.04 -2.84
C LEU A 18 2.93 1.55 -3.56
N VAL A 19 2.24 2.49 -2.92
CA VAL A 19 1.15 3.20 -3.58
C VAL A 19 1.75 4.42 -4.26
N LEU A 20 1.86 4.35 -5.60
CA LEU A 20 2.22 5.52 -6.39
C LEU A 20 0.95 6.30 -6.67
N LEU A 21 0.84 7.45 -6.03
CA LEU A 21 -0.31 8.31 -6.15
C LEU A 21 -0.08 9.28 -7.32
N ARG A 22 -0.95 9.17 -8.34
CA ARG A 22 -0.99 10.07 -9.48
C ARG A 22 -2.38 10.71 -9.54
N THR A 23 -2.44 12.03 -9.41
CA THR A 23 -3.67 12.78 -9.71
C THR A 23 -3.37 14.01 -10.56
N LYS A 24 -4.39 14.82 -10.83
CA LYS A 24 -4.23 16.10 -11.53
C LYS A 24 -3.51 17.10 -10.62
N GLU A 25 -2.71 17.97 -11.21
CA GLU A 25 -2.06 19.08 -10.50
C GLU A 25 -3.11 19.98 -9.81
N GLY A 26 -2.77 20.51 -8.63
CA GLY A 26 -3.63 21.42 -7.86
C GLY A 26 -4.66 20.76 -6.93
N PHE A 27 -4.49 19.48 -6.59
CA PHE A 27 -5.31 18.79 -5.59
C PHE A 27 -4.52 18.55 -4.29
N GLU A 28 -5.16 18.81 -3.17
CA GLU A 28 -4.64 18.55 -1.83
C GLU A 28 -5.59 17.63 -1.07
N PHE A 29 -5.05 16.67 -0.32
CA PHE A 29 -5.83 15.80 0.55
C PHE A 29 -4.95 15.12 1.60
N ASN A 30 -5.56 14.71 2.70
CA ASN A 30 -4.87 13.96 3.74
C ASN A 30 -4.87 12.45 3.45
N ILE A 31 -3.72 11.83 3.64
CA ILE A 31 -3.52 10.38 3.67
C ILE A 31 -3.34 9.91 5.11
N GLY A 32 -3.97 8.78 5.46
CA GLY A 32 -3.79 8.09 6.73
C GLY A 32 -2.99 6.80 6.54
N LEU A 33 -1.87 6.63 7.25
CA LEU A 33 -1.13 5.37 7.29
C LEU A 33 -1.38 4.69 8.63
N CYS A 34 -1.98 3.50 8.60
CA CYS A 34 -2.37 2.76 9.80
C CYS A 34 -1.34 1.65 10.10
N GLN A 35 -0.31 1.95 10.88
CA GLN A 35 0.65 0.94 11.34
C GLN A 35 0.01 0.10 12.45
N LEU A 36 -0.46 -1.10 12.12
CA LEU A 36 -1.23 -1.95 13.04
C LEU A 36 -0.38 -3.04 13.69
N SER A 37 -0.62 -3.32 14.97
CA SER A 37 -0.23 -4.62 15.53
C SER A 37 -1.07 -5.73 14.89
N VAL A 38 -0.41 -6.80 14.44
CA VAL A 38 -1.06 -7.90 13.72
C VAL A 38 -1.26 -9.07 14.67
N LYS A 39 -2.53 -9.41 14.90
CA LYS A 39 -2.96 -10.55 15.74
C LYS A 39 -3.83 -11.51 14.92
N THR A 40 -4.42 -12.51 15.58
CA THR A 40 -5.36 -13.44 14.94
C THR A 40 -6.66 -12.72 14.53
N ARG A 41 -7.03 -12.78 13.24
CA ARG A 41 -8.26 -12.21 12.66
C ARG A 41 -8.47 -10.73 12.99
N ASN A 42 -7.59 -9.90 12.44
CA ASN A 42 -7.45 -8.48 12.81
C ASN A 42 -8.50 -7.51 12.22
N ILE A 43 -9.64 -8.02 11.73
CA ILE A 43 -10.63 -7.25 10.94
C ILE A 43 -11.22 -6.09 11.75
N SER A 44 -11.68 -6.35 12.98
CA SER A 44 -12.26 -5.29 13.83
C SER A 44 -11.22 -4.22 14.17
N HIS A 45 -9.96 -4.62 14.37
CA HIS A 45 -8.87 -3.70 14.68
C HIS A 45 -8.56 -2.78 13.51
N ALA A 46 -8.44 -3.35 12.31
CA ALA A 46 -8.25 -2.58 11.08
C ALA A 46 -9.43 -1.62 10.82
N LYS A 47 -10.67 -2.07 11.06
CA LYS A 47 -11.86 -1.23 10.94
C LYS A 47 -11.79 0.00 11.86
N ASN A 48 -11.45 -0.19 13.13
CA ASN A 48 -11.33 0.91 14.09
C ASN A 48 -10.24 1.91 13.66
N ALA A 49 -9.10 1.41 13.17
CA ALA A 49 -8.03 2.28 12.68
C ALA A 49 -8.42 3.08 11.42
N ILE A 50 -9.19 2.48 10.51
CA ILE A 50 -9.74 3.18 9.34
C ILE A 50 -10.71 4.28 9.78
N GLU A 51 -11.61 3.98 10.71
CA GLU A 51 -12.57 4.94 11.26
C GLU A 51 -11.86 6.10 11.96
N GLU A 52 -10.82 5.81 12.74
CA GLU A 52 -9.99 6.82 13.39
C GLU A 52 -9.29 7.71 12.36
N ALA A 53 -8.63 7.12 11.35
CA ALA A 53 -7.95 7.87 10.30
C ALA A 53 -8.93 8.78 9.52
N ALA A 54 -10.10 8.26 9.17
CA ALA A 54 -11.16 9.03 8.51
C ALA A 54 -11.68 10.17 9.40
N SER A 55 -11.86 9.93 10.71
CA SER A 55 -12.30 10.97 11.66
C SER A 55 -11.28 12.12 11.80
N LYS A 56 -9.99 11.83 11.59
CA LYS A 56 -8.90 12.82 11.56
C LYS A 56 -8.73 13.48 10.18
N GLY A 57 -9.64 13.23 9.24
CA GLY A 57 -9.72 13.93 7.95
C GLY A 57 -9.01 13.23 6.79
N ALA A 58 -8.51 12.00 6.96
CA ALA A 58 -7.96 11.24 5.84
C ALA A 58 -9.01 11.00 4.76
N LYS A 59 -8.64 11.23 3.49
CA LYS A 59 -9.43 10.88 2.30
C LYS A 59 -8.94 9.61 1.62
N LEU A 60 -7.69 9.24 1.90
CA LEU A 60 -7.06 8.01 1.49
C LEU A 60 -6.48 7.32 2.72
N VAL A 61 -6.82 6.06 2.96
CA VAL A 61 -6.32 5.28 4.10
C VAL A 61 -5.55 4.06 3.59
N LEU A 62 -4.36 3.83 4.14
CA LEU A 62 -3.49 2.70 3.82
C LEU A 62 -3.38 1.76 5.01
N LEU A 63 -3.64 0.48 4.76
CA LEU A 63 -3.36 -0.61 5.69
C LEU A 63 -2.02 -1.30 5.39
N PRO A 64 -1.46 -2.06 6.35
CA PRO A 64 -0.17 -2.69 6.17
C PRO A 64 -0.25 -4.03 5.41
N GLU A 65 0.91 -4.61 5.07
CA GLU A 65 0.98 -5.93 4.45
C GLU A 65 0.51 -7.05 5.40
N ILE A 66 -0.27 -8.02 4.88
CA ILE A 66 -0.81 -9.18 5.62
C ILE A 66 -1.38 -8.77 6.99
N TRP A 67 -2.26 -7.77 6.97
CA TRP A 67 -2.77 -7.18 8.21
C TRP A 67 -3.82 -8.04 8.91
N ASN A 68 -4.50 -8.94 8.18
CA ASN A 68 -5.63 -9.73 8.67
C ASN A 68 -5.22 -11.02 9.40
N SER A 69 -3.96 -11.44 9.28
CA SER A 69 -3.45 -12.72 9.79
C SER A 69 -2.03 -12.62 10.31
N PRO A 70 -1.60 -13.47 11.27
CA PRO A 70 -0.21 -13.59 11.63
C PRO A 70 0.69 -13.86 10.42
N TYR A 71 1.86 -13.23 10.39
CA TYR A 71 2.81 -13.38 9.29
C TYR A 71 3.64 -14.66 9.45
N ALA A 72 3.03 -15.79 9.13
CA ALA A 72 3.68 -17.10 9.18
C ALA A 72 3.17 -17.99 8.04
N ASN A 73 4.08 -18.76 7.40
CA ASN A 73 3.75 -19.62 6.27
C ASN A 73 2.61 -20.60 6.56
N ASP A 74 2.58 -21.18 7.77
CA ASP A 74 1.54 -22.12 8.19
C ASP A 74 0.19 -21.43 8.46
N SER A 75 0.20 -20.12 8.68
CA SER A 75 -1.02 -19.32 8.87
C SER A 75 -1.68 -18.95 7.54
N PHE A 76 -0.91 -18.69 6.47
CA PHE A 76 -1.51 -18.19 5.22
C PHE A 76 -2.61 -19.09 4.66
N PRO A 77 -2.51 -20.43 4.62
CA PRO A 77 -3.60 -21.27 4.15
C PRO A 77 -4.87 -21.18 5.00
N VAL A 78 -4.73 -20.97 6.31
CA VAL A 78 -5.83 -20.94 7.29
C VAL A 78 -6.60 -19.61 7.23
N TYR A 79 -5.88 -18.52 6.98
CA TYR A 79 -6.44 -17.17 6.95
C TYR A 79 -6.69 -16.65 5.53
N ALA A 80 -6.39 -17.46 4.50
CA ALA A 80 -6.61 -17.06 3.12
C ALA A 80 -8.10 -16.97 2.79
N GLU A 81 -8.46 -15.90 2.11
CA GLU A 81 -9.82 -15.58 1.72
C GLU A 81 -9.99 -15.68 0.20
N ASP A 82 -11.18 -16.08 -0.25
CA ASP A 82 -11.53 -16.06 -1.67
C ASP A 82 -12.13 -14.69 -2.01
N ILE A 83 -11.25 -13.79 -2.45
CA ILE A 83 -11.61 -12.40 -2.78
C ILE A 83 -12.61 -12.34 -3.94
N ASP A 84 -12.52 -13.27 -4.90
CA ASP A 84 -13.37 -13.25 -6.09
C ASP A 84 -14.77 -13.82 -5.79
N ALA A 85 -14.90 -14.74 -4.84
CA ALA A 85 -16.19 -15.21 -4.34
C ALA A 85 -16.92 -14.13 -3.50
N GLY A 86 -16.18 -13.27 -2.80
CA GLY A 86 -16.72 -12.18 -2.00
C GLY A 86 -17.58 -12.62 -0.80
N GLY A 87 -18.26 -11.66 -0.16
CA GLY A 87 -19.16 -11.93 0.97
C GLY A 87 -18.47 -12.67 2.12
N ASP A 88 -19.10 -13.74 2.62
CA ASP A 88 -18.58 -14.56 3.72
C ASP A 88 -17.28 -15.30 3.38
N ALA A 89 -16.96 -15.46 2.09
CA ALA A 89 -15.71 -16.07 1.63
C ALA A 89 -14.53 -15.09 1.70
N SER A 90 -14.81 -13.77 1.80
CA SER A 90 -13.79 -12.75 2.05
C SER A 90 -14.28 -11.65 3.00
N PRO A 91 -14.38 -11.95 4.31
CA PRO A 91 -14.82 -10.98 5.31
C PRO A 91 -13.90 -9.77 5.42
N SER A 92 -12.60 -9.89 5.11
CA SER A 92 -11.68 -8.75 5.13
C SER A 92 -12.02 -7.75 4.03
N THR A 93 -12.28 -8.22 2.80
CA THR A 93 -12.62 -7.32 1.69
C THR A 93 -14.03 -6.76 1.80
N ALA A 94 -14.98 -7.54 2.30
CA ALA A 94 -16.33 -7.08 2.62
C ALA A 94 -16.30 -5.91 3.62
N MET A 95 -15.51 -6.02 4.69
CA MET A 95 -15.33 -4.95 5.67
C MET A 95 -14.74 -3.69 5.03
N LEU A 96 -13.71 -3.83 4.18
CA LEU A 96 -13.07 -2.69 3.51
C LEU A 96 -14.03 -1.97 2.56
N SER A 97 -14.84 -2.73 1.79
CA SER A 97 -15.89 -2.18 0.92
C SER A 97 -16.96 -1.42 1.71
N GLU A 98 -17.46 -2.00 2.80
CA GLU A 98 -18.45 -1.34 3.66
C GLU A 98 -17.88 -0.07 4.31
N ALA A 99 -16.67 -0.15 4.87
CA ALA A 99 -16.03 0.97 5.56
C ALA A 99 -15.73 2.13 4.61
N SER A 100 -15.19 1.86 3.42
CA SER A 100 -14.88 2.88 2.41
C SER A 100 -16.13 3.63 1.96
N LYS A 101 -17.22 2.91 1.66
CA LYS A 101 -18.51 3.49 1.30
C LYS A 101 -19.12 4.33 2.41
N ARG A 102 -19.16 3.80 3.63
CA ARG A 102 -19.78 4.47 4.78
C ARG A 102 -19.04 5.74 5.19
N LEU A 103 -17.71 5.71 5.15
CA LEU A 103 -16.86 6.84 5.56
C LEU A 103 -16.59 7.81 4.41
N GLY A 104 -16.88 7.43 3.16
CA GLY A 104 -16.60 8.23 1.97
C GLY A 104 -15.11 8.44 1.73
N VAL A 105 -14.28 7.43 2.02
CA VAL A 105 -12.82 7.47 1.87
C VAL A 105 -12.35 6.37 0.92
N THR A 106 -11.26 6.62 0.19
CA THR A 106 -10.60 5.57 -0.59
C THR A 106 -9.72 4.76 0.36
N ILE A 107 -9.76 3.43 0.26
CA ILE A 107 -8.96 2.54 1.10
C ILE A 107 -8.05 1.71 0.23
N VAL A 108 -6.74 1.83 0.47
CA VAL A 108 -5.75 0.86 0.02
C VAL A 108 -5.64 -0.19 1.12
N GLY A 109 -6.26 -1.34 0.88
CA GLY A 109 -6.48 -2.40 1.87
C GLY A 109 -5.24 -3.21 2.23
N GLY A 110 -4.04 -2.62 2.18
CA GLY A 110 -2.81 -3.33 2.52
C GLY A 110 -2.67 -4.60 1.71
N SER A 111 -2.35 -5.72 2.34
CA SER A 111 -2.61 -7.02 1.70
C SER A 111 -3.16 -8.06 2.65
N ILE A 112 -3.77 -9.09 2.08
CA ILE A 112 -4.22 -10.31 2.77
C ILE A 112 -3.78 -11.54 1.97
N PRO A 113 -3.70 -12.74 2.60
CA PRO A 113 -3.58 -13.98 1.86
C PRO A 113 -4.87 -14.22 1.05
N GLU A 114 -4.74 -14.35 -0.27
CA GLU A 114 -5.84 -14.68 -1.19
C GLU A 114 -5.75 -16.15 -1.59
N ARG A 115 -6.88 -16.85 -1.59
CA ARG A 115 -7.00 -18.22 -2.08
C ARG A 115 -7.67 -18.23 -3.44
N VAL A 116 -7.04 -18.90 -4.41
CA VAL A 116 -7.66 -19.25 -5.70
C VAL A 116 -7.36 -20.70 -6.02
N GLY A 117 -8.37 -21.56 -5.81
CA GLY A 117 -8.20 -23.00 -5.82
C GLY A 117 -7.12 -23.43 -4.82
N ASP A 118 -6.12 -24.18 -5.29
CA ASP A 118 -5.01 -24.67 -4.47
C ASP A 118 -3.87 -23.66 -4.30
N ARG A 119 -3.95 -22.49 -4.94
CA ARG A 119 -2.89 -21.47 -4.91
C ARG A 119 -3.20 -20.38 -3.90
N LEU A 120 -2.13 -19.88 -3.30
CA LEU A 120 -2.15 -18.72 -2.41
C LEU A 120 -1.41 -17.55 -3.05
N TYR A 121 -1.94 -16.36 -2.85
CA TYR A 121 -1.35 -15.10 -3.28
C TYR A 121 -1.31 -14.11 -2.12
N ASN A 122 -0.41 -13.15 -2.18
CA ASN A 122 -0.42 -11.98 -1.31
C ASN A 122 -1.03 -10.83 -2.11
N THR A 123 -2.20 -10.37 -1.69
CA THR A 123 -3.06 -9.56 -2.56
C THR A 123 -3.51 -8.30 -1.86
N CYS A 124 -3.27 -7.18 -2.54
CA CYS A 124 -3.75 -5.85 -2.18
C CYS A 124 -5.02 -5.52 -2.97
N CYS A 125 -6.05 -5.06 -2.27
CA CYS A 125 -7.27 -4.54 -2.87
C CYS A 125 -7.41 -3.05 -2.59
N VAL A 126 -7.91 -2.29 -3.55
CA VAL A 126 -8.23 -0.87 -3.38
C VAL A 126 -9.72 -0.67 -3.56
N PHE A 127 -10.34 -0.06 -2.56
CA PHE A 127 -11.76 0.28 -2.57
C PHE A 127 -11.92 1.79 -2.74
N GLY A 128 -12.75 2.16 -3.71
CA GLY A 128 -13.15 3.54 -3.93
C GLY A 128 -14.03 4.05 -2.79
N SER A 129 -14.25 5.36 -2.72
CA SER A 129 -15.13 5.98 -1.72
C SER A 129 -16.60 5.57 -1.85
N ASP A 130 -16.97 4.87 -2.92
CA ASP A 130 -18.28 4.28 -3.17
C ASP A 130 -18.42 2.83 -2.67
N GLY A 131 -17.31 2.23 -2.20
CA GLY A 131 -17.23 0.84 -1.78
C GLY A 131 -16.82 -0.13 -2.88
N GLU A 132 -16.62 0.34 -4.12
CA GLU A 132 -16.33 -0.54 -5.25
C GLU A 132 -14.85 -0.92 -5.31
N LEU A 133 -14.56 -2.17 -5.65
CA LEU A 133 -13.19 -2.66 -5.85
C LEU A 133 -12.61 -2.01 -7.11
N THR A 134 -11.75 -1.01 -6.92
CA THR A 134 -11.12 -0.24 -8.01
C THR A 134 -9.89 -0.95 -8.58
N ALA A 135 -9.14 -1.67 -7.74
CA ALA A 135 -7.96 -2.40 -8.19
C ALA A 135 -7.65 -3.60 -7.29
N LYS A 136 -7.09 -4.65 -7.90
CA LYS A 136 -6.55 -5.82 -7.22
C LYS A 136 -5.13 -6.06 -7.72
N HIS A 137 -4.17 -6.12 -6.80
CA HIS A 137 -2.75 -6.32 -7.11
C HIS A 137 -2.21 -7.52 -6.33
N ARG A 138 -1.78 -8.55 -7.07
CA ARG A 138 -1.03 -9.68 -6.51
C ARG A 138 0.45 -9.34 -6.52
N LYS A 139 1.11 -9.58 -5.39
CA LYS A 139 2.54 -9.38 -5.21
C LYS A 139 3.34 -10.14 -6.27
N VAL A 140 4.05 -9.40 -7.12
CA VAL A 140 4.79 -9.96 -8.27
C VAL A 140 6.10 -10.61 -7.84
N LEU A 141 6.82 -10.00 -6.90
CA LEU A 141 8.09 -10.52 -6.38
C LEU A 141 7.88 -11.17 -5.01
N ILE A 142 7.85 -12.50 -4.98
CA ILE A 142 7.79 -13.30 -3.76
C ILE A 142 9.23 -13.47 -3.24
N CYS A 143 9.47 -13.14 -1.97
CA CYS A 143 10.78 -13.40 -1.36
C CYS A 143 10.97 -14.90 -1.10
N CYS A 144 12.09 -15.44 -1.55
CA CYS A 144 12.51 -16.79 -1.18
C CYS A 144 12.75 -16.91 0.33
N ALA A 145 12.40 -18.08 0.86
CA ALA A 145 12.21 -18.42 2.28
C ALA A 145 13.42 -18.23 3.23
N THR A 146 14.55 -17.68 2.78
CA THR A 146 15.74 -17.52 3.63
C THR A 146 15.88 -16.13 4.25
N GLN A 147 15.31 -15.08 3.65
CA GLN A 147 15.37 -13.72 4.20
C GLN A 147 14.14 -12.90 3.78
N GLU A 148 13.27 -12.68 4.75
CA GLU A 148 12.13 -11.78 4.60
C GLU A 148 12.58 -10.31 4.72
N PRO A 149 12.25 -9.43 3.77
CA PRO A 149 12.80 -8.08 3.68
C PRO A 149 12.11 -7.12 4.67
N PHE A 150 12.86 -6.12 5.14
CA PHE A 150 12.45 -5.09 6.10
C PHE A 150 12.11 -5.63 7.50
N ASN A 151 12.88 -6.61 7.94
CA ASN A 151 13.01 -7.00 9.34
C ASN A 151 14.04 -6.10 10.07
N MET A 152 14.40 -6.46 11.30
CA MET A 152 15.39 -5.72 12.10
C MET A 152 16.80 -5.61 11.48
N THR A 153 17.13 -6.44 10.49
CA THR A 153 18.42 -6.37 9.78
C THR A 153 18.32 -5.49 8.54
N THR A 154 17.32 -5.72 7.70
CA THR A 154 17.19 -5.07 6.39
C THR A 154 16.41 -3.76 6.45
N GLY A 155 15.57 -3.56 7.47
CA GLY A 155 14.80 -2.35 7.71
C GLY A 155 15.68 -1.11 7.87
N PRO A 156 16.60 -1.08 8.86
CA PRO A 156 17.50 0.06 9.06
C PRO A 156 18.34 0.42 7.84
N LEU A 157 18.69 -0.56 7.00
CA LEU A 157 19.56 -0.38 5.84
C LEU A 157 18.81 0.09 4.60
N HIS A 158 17.62 -0.47 4.36
CA HIS A 158 16.98 -0.37 3.05
C HIS A 158 15.59 0.27 3.09
N TRP A 159 14.91 0.31 4.24
CA TRP A 159 13.52 0.76 4.31
C TRP A 159 13.38 2.18 3.78
N GLU A 160 13.98 3.17 4.44
CA GLU A 160 13.90 4.58 4.02
C GLU A 160 14.57 4.81 2.66
N LEU A 161 15.76 4.23 2.47
CA LEU A 161 16.57 4.40 1.25
C LEU A 161 15.78 4.04 -0.01
N LEU A 162 15.12 2.88 -0.02
CA LEU A 162 14.40 2.42 -1.20
C LEU A 162 13.18 3.29 -1.50
N GLN A 163 12.46 3.78 -0.48
CA GLN A 163 11.29 4.63 -0.70
C GLN A 163 11.69 5.97 -1.29
N ARG A 164 12.73 6.60 -0.73
CA ARG A 164 13.27 7.87 -1.22
C ARG A 164 13.78 7.74 -2.64
N ALA A 165 14.52 6.66 -2.95
CA ALA A 165 14.93 6.38 -4.33
C ALA A 165 13.73 6.26 -5.28
N ARG A 166 12.68 5.52 -4.92
CA ARG A 166 11.47 5.40 -5.76
C ARG A 166 10.76 6.74 -5.96
N ALA A 167 10.68 7.54 -4.90
CA ALA A 167 10.03 8.85 -4.94
C ALA A 167 10.78 9.79 -5.88
N THR A 168 12.09 9.95 -5.70
CA THR A 168 12.93 10.85 -6.50
C THR A 168 13.05 10.40 -7.95
N ASP A 169 13.33 9.12 -8.21
CA ASP A 169 13.56 8.61 -9.58
C ASP A 169 12.32 8.73 -10.48
N ASN A 170 11.13 8.68 -9.86
CA ASN A 170 9.86 8.79 -10.58
C ASN A 170 9.16 10.14 -10.37
N GLN A 171 9.72 10.98 -9.51
CA GLN A 171 9.15 12.24 -9.03
C GLN A 171 7.71 12.09 -8.51
N LEU A 172 7.42 11.06 -7.70
CA LEU A 172 6.08 10.73 -7.20
C LEU A 172 6.06 10.68 -5.67
N TYR A 173 4.88 10.90 -5.09
CA TYR A 173 4.65 10.54 -3.70
C TYR A 173 4.75 9.02 -3.53
N VAL A 174 5.37 8.60 -2.44
CA VAL A 174 5.56 7.22 -2.06
C VAL A 174 5.07 7.05 -0.63
N ALA A 175 4.04 6.23 -0.45
CA ALA A 175 3.54 5.87 0.87
C ALA A 175 3.82 4.40 1.16
N THR A 176 4.26 4.10 2.37
CA THR A 176 4.43 2.75 2.89
C THR A 176 3.72 2.57 4.21
N CYS A 177 3.07 1.42 4.36
CA CYS A 177 2.44 1.04 5.62
C CYS A 177 2.95 -0.34 6.04
N SER A 178 3.66 -0.38 7.16
CA SER A 178 4.19 -1.60 7.78
C SER A 178 3.31 -2.01 8.95
N PRO A 179 3.21 -3.32 9.27
CA PRO A 179 2.79 -3.75 10.59
C PRO A 179 3.68 -3.12 11.68
N ALA A 180 3.09 -2.91 12.86
CA ALA A 180 3.83 -2.58 14.06
C ALA A 180 4.75 -3.73 14.46
N ARG A 181 5.83 -3.41 15.17
CA ARG A 181 6.83 -4.38 15.59
C ARG A 181 6.25 -5.29 16.68
N ASP A 182 6.36 -6.60 16.46
CA ASP A 182 6.07 -7.62 17.46
C ASP A 182 7.31 -8.49 17.68
N SER A 183 7.86 -8.46 18.90
CA SER A 183 9.03 -9.25 19.30
C SER A 183 8.69 -10.71 19.62
N GLY A 184 7.41 -11.03 19.81
CA GLY A 184 6.93 -12.40 20.03
C GLY A 184 6.56 -13.14 18.74
N ALA A 185 6.46 -12.43 17.61
CA ALA A 185 6.15 -13.01 16.31
C ALA A 185 7.37 -13.72 15.70
N SER A 186 7.11 -14.74 14.87
CA SER A 186 8.15 -15.41 14.07
C SER A 186 8.87 -14.46 13.10
N TYR A 187 8.17 -13.41 12.66
CA TYR A 187 8.70 -12.33 11.85
C TYR A 187 8.51 -11.00 12.58
N THR A 188 9.61 -10.35 12.93
CA THR A 188 9.61 -9.02 13.55
C THR A 188 9.72 -7.94 12.47
N ALA A 189 8.61 -7.25 12.21
CA ALA A 189 8.56 -6.14 11.28
C ALA A 189 9.40 -4.94 11.76
N TRP A 190 10.00 -4.21 10.80
CA TRP A 190 10.71 -2.98 11.12
C TRP A 190 9.80 -1.87 11.66
N GLY A 191 8.57 -1.77 11.16
CA GLY A 191 7.64 -0.67 11.43
C GLY A 191 7.91 0.53 10.52
N HIS A 192 7.91 1.73 11.08
CA HIS A 192 8.26 2.98 10.41
C HIS A 192 7.44 3.22 9.14
N SER A 193 6.11 3.11 9.21
CA SER A 193 5.24 3.54 8.11
C SER A 193 5.54 4.99 7.73
N THR A 194 5.83 5.24 6.45
CA THR A 194 6.41 6.52 5.99
C THR A 194 5.69 7.05 4.77
N LEU A 195 5.45 8.36 4.74
CA LEU A 195 5.14 9.13 3.54
C LEU A 195 6.38 9.88 3.07
N VAL A 196 6.79 9.63 1.84
CA VAL A 196 7.89 10.33 1.16
C VAL A 196 7.32 11.15 0.00
N GLY A 197 7.76 12.41 -0.07
CA GLY A 197 7.37 13.32 -1.12
C GLY A 197 8.18 13.18 -2.41
N PRO A 198 7.77 13.84 -3.49
CA PRO A 198 8.29 13.63 -4.85
C PRO A 198 9.78 13.92 -5.05
N PHE A 199 10.42 14.64 -4.13
CA PHE A 199 11.84 14.98 -4.19
C PHE A 199 12.68 14.19 -3.18
N GLY A 200 12.08 13.17 -2.55
CA GLY A 200 12.75 12.27 -1.62
C GLY A 200 12.78 12.79 -0.19
N GLU A 201 12.00 13.82 0.13
CA GLU A 201 11.77 14.33 1.47
C GLU A 201 10.84 13.39 2.26
N VAL A 202 11.18 13.07 3.50
CA VAL A 202 10.28 12.32 4.39
C VAL A 202 9.31 13.32 5.00
N LEU A 203 8.03 13.20 4.64
CA LEU A 203 6.97 14.12 5.08
C LEU A 203 6.35 13.69 6.41
N ALA A 204 6.24 12.39 6.64
CA ALA A 204 5.79 11.82 7.91
C ALA A 204 6.33 10.40 8.05
N THR A 205 6.67 10.00 9.28
CA THR A 205 7.06 8.63 9.60
C THR A 205 6.59 8.25 10.99
N THR A 206 6.18 7.00 11.18
CA THR A 206 5.99 6.43 12.51
C THR A 206 7.33 5.94 13.07
N GLU A 207 7.30 5.60 14.36
CA GLU A 207 8.30 4.72 14.98
C GLU A 207 7.90 3.24 14.75
N HIS A 208 8.22 2.36 15.69
CA HIS A 208 8.00 0.92 15.60
C HIS A 208 6.71 0.41 16.28
N GLU A 209 6.08 1.23 17.11
CA GLU A 209 4.83 0.90 17.80
C GLU A 209 3.60 1.10 16.91
N GLU A 210 2.45 0.59 17.36
CA GLU A 210 1.18 0.85 16.68
C GLU A 210 0.87 2.34 16.65
N ALA A 211 0.56 2.86 15.46
CA ALA A 211 0.34 4.28 15.26
C ALA A 211 -0.48 4.56 13.99
N ILE A 212 -1.21 5.67 14.00
CA ILE A 212 -1.87 6.21 12.82
C ILE A 212 -1.32 7.60 12.58
N ILE A 213 -0.71 7.81 11.42
CA ILE A 213 -0.25 9.14 11.00
C ILE A 213 -1.16 9.69 9.91
N ILE A 214 -1.50 10.97 10.05
CA ILE A 214 -2.21 11.74 9.04
C ILE A 214 -1.20 12.71 8.46
N ALA A 215 -1.03 12.68 7.15
CA ALA A 215 -0.11 13.55 6.44
C ALA A 215 -0.80 14.14 5.20
N GLU A 216 -0.39 15.33 4.81
CA GLU A 216 -0.92 16.01 3.64
C GLU A 216 -0.18 15.58 2.38
N ILE A 217 -0.93 15.37 1.30
CA ILE A 217 -0.40 15.25 -0.05
C ILE A 217 -0.84 16.48 -0.83
N ASP A 218 0.14 17.26 -1.29
CA ASP A 218 -0.06 18.45 -2.10
C ASP A 218 0.50 18.21 -3.52
N TYR A 219 -0.40 18.07 -4.49
CA TYR A 219 0.02 17.89 -5.88
C TYR A 219 0.52 19.16 -6.56
N SER A 220 0.37 20.34 -5.97
CA SER A 220 0.95 21.58 -6.49
C SER A 220 2.48 21.50 -6.55
N ILE A 221 3.11 20.78 -5.62
CA ILE A 221 4.56 20.58 -5.59
C ILE A 221 5.10 19.90 -6.86
N LEU A 222 4.25 19.15 -7.59
CA LEU A 222 4.64 18.48 -8.82
C LEU A 222 4.95 19.46 -9.96
N GLU A 223 4.52 20.73 -9.88
CA GLU A 223 4.94 21.76 -10.83
C GLU A 223 6.47 21.93 -10.88
N GLN A 224 7.15 21.65 -9.76
CA GLN A 224 8.61 21.72 -9.67
C GLN A 224 9.31 20.71 -10.59
N ARG A 225 8.61 19.66 -11.08
CA ARG A 225 9.13 18.74 -12.12
C ARG A 225 9.56 19.47 -13.39
N ARG A 226 9.09 20.70 -13.63
CA ARG A 226 9.55 21.55 -14.74
C ARG A 226 11.05 21.86 -14.67
N TYR A 227 11.63 21.93 -13.47
CA TYR A 227 13.04 22.21 -13.25
C TYR A 227 13.93 20.98 -13.42
N LEU A 228 13.36 19.77 -13.27
CA LEU A 228 14.05 18.50 -13.47
C LEU A 228 13.14 17.54 -14.26
N PRO A 229 13.00 17.72 -15.59
CA PRO A 229 12.02 16.98 -16.38
C PRO A 229 12.54 15.57 -16.76
N LEU A 230 12.67 14.68 -15.78
CA LEU A 230 13.26 13.34 -15.96
C LEU A 230 12.61 12.55 -17.11
N ASN A 231 11.29 12.64 -17.26
CA ASN A 231 10.57 11.97 -18.34
C ASN A 231 10.97 12.46 -19.75
N LYS A 232 11.38 13.73 -19.89
CA LYS A 232 11.87 14.28 -21.18
C LYS A 232 13.33 13.93 -21.46
N GLN A 233 14.09 13.54 -20.43
CA GLN A 233 15.50 13.18 -20.54
C GLN A 233 15.71 11.68 -20.79
N ARG A 234 14.65 10.88 -20.78
CA ARG A 234 14.73 9.45 -21.09
C ARG A 234 15.19 9.24 -22.54
N ARG A 235 16.25 8.44 -22.71
CA ARG A 235 16.82 8.08 -24.01
C ARG A 235 16.13 6.85 -24.58
N GLY A 236 14.90 7.05 -25.03
CA GLY A 236 14.07 6.00 -25.67
C GLY A 236 14.72 5.36 -26.90
N ASP A 237 15.70 6.04 -27.50
CA ASP A 237 16.54 5.57 -28.58
C ASP A 237 17.64 4.58 -28.13
N LEU A 238 18.02 4.60 -26.85
CA LEU A 238 19.04 3.70 -26.27
C LEU A 238 18.41 2.56 -25.46
N TYR A 239 17.32 2.83 -24.76
CA TYR A 239 16.64 1.85 -23.92
C TYR A 239 15.13 2.06 -23.91
N GLN A 240 14.39 0.98 -23.71
CA GLN A 240 12.94 1.00 -23.56
C GLN A 240 12.52 0.09 -22.40
N LEU A 241 11.60 0.58 -21.57
CA LEU A 241 10.90 -0.27 -20.60
C LEU A 241 9.75 -0.97 -21.32
N VAL A 242 9.82 -2.31 -21.40
CA VAL A 242 8.78 -3.14 -22.04
C VAL A 242 7.95 -3.82 -20.95
N ASP A 243 6.67 -3.48 -20.90
CA ASP A 243 5.68 -4.11 -20.03
C ASP A 243 4.89 -5.16 -20.83
N ILE A 244 5.32 -6.42 -20.72
CA ILE A 244 4.75 -7.54 -21.50
C ILE A 244 3.29 -7.84 -21.16
N GLN A 245 2.85 -7.59 -19.91
CA GLN A 245 1.46 -7.86 -19.52
C GLN A 245 0.49 -6.85 -20.15
N ARG A 246 0.90 -5.60 -20.31
CA ARG A 246 0.09 -4.58 -21.01
C ARG A 246 0.00 -4.79 -22.52
N LEU A 247 0.98 -5.45 -23.13
CA LEU A 247 0.97 -5.72 -24.57
C LEU A 247 -0.14 -6.71 -24.95
N ASP A 248 -0.41 -7.67 -24.06
CA ASP A 248 -1.43 -8.71 -24.25
C ASP A 248 -2.85 -8.28 -23.83
N SER A 249 -3.00 -7.08 -23.25
CA SER A 249 -4.27 -6.54 -22.75
C SER A 249 -5.09 -5.76 -23.79
N LYS A 250 -4.83 -5.96 -25.10
CA LYS A 250 -5.53 -5.25 -26.19
C LYS A 250 -6.86 -5.90 -26.56
#